data_AF-A0A8D6VLL4-F1
#
_entry.id   AF-A0A8D6VLL4-F1
#
_cell.length_a   1.000
_cell.length_b   1.000
_cell.length_c   1.000
_cell.angle_alpha   90.00
_cell.angle_beta   90.00
_cell.angle_gamma   90.00
#
_symmetry.space_group_name_H-M   'P 1'
#
loop_
_entity.id
_entity.type
_entity.pdbx_description
1 polymer ?
#
loop_
_entity_poly.entity_id
_entity_poly.type
_entity_poly.pdbx_seq_one_letter_code
_entity_poly.pdbx_strand_id
1 'polypeptide(L)'
;MINFPINNTMFMQPQCTPESAWLGHIPFAGWLIEAMRPGILVELGTHRGASYLAFCQAIQRCAVQAKCYAVDTWEGDEHAGEYSEEIFFTLLDYHQRNYADFSRLMRMRFEEAVQYFDDGSIDLLHIDGLHTYEAVRGDFETWESKLSKRAVVLFHDINVRERDFGVWRYWTEIRERYPSFEFTHTHGLGVLLVGPEQPETLKQLCTAGASEDGAVLINRMFDNIGRLISANVDIGTVAREQGRLAGLLNQSEIANASLRTENASLRGECEALQARLGEQEGAYNRELVRSSELSTIVAKTADLPAAVERFQAELATFRTLVEAKDLEIHRLNEVAQRYGVELQRMQSSFSWRLMSPFRALRKKS
;
A
#
# COMPACT_ATOMS: atom_id res chain seq x y z
N MET A 1 10.01 17.94 -57.22
CA MET A 1 10.66 17.20 -56.10
C MET A 1 10.78 18.20 -54.96
N ILE A 2 10.12 17.95 -53.83
CA ILE A 2 10.17 18.87 -52.68
C ILE A 2 11.60 18.84 -52.14
N ASN A 3 12.29 19.99 -52.15
CA ASN A 3 13.68 20.09 -51.71
C ASN A 3 13.70 20.61 -50.27
N PHE A 4 13.66 19.70 -49.30
CA PHE A 4 13.82 20.00 -47.87
C PHE A 4 15.13 19.38 -47.35
N PRO A 5 16.07 20.16 -46.79
CA PRO A 5 17.35 19.64 -46.33
C PRO A 5 17.19 18.87 -45.02
N ILE A 6 17.49 17.58 -45.02
CA ILE A 6 17.57 16.73 -43.82
C ILE A 6 18.95 16.88 -43.19
N ASN A 7 19.04 16.84 -41.86
CA ASN A 7 20.32 16.86 -41.13
C ASN A 7 20.37 15.76 -40.05
N ASN A 8 21.53 15.56 -39.41
CA ASN A 8 21.72 14.42 -38.52
C ASN A 8 21.08 14.64 -37.14
N THR A 9 20.98 15.88 -36.70
CA THR A 9 20.54 16.21 -35.34
C THR A 9 19.04 16.04 -35.16
N MET A 10 18.25 16.05 -36.24
CA MET A 10 16.83 15.71 -36.16
C MET A 10 16.55 14.27 -35.71
N PHE A 11 17.54 13.38 -35.78
CA PHE A 11 17.43 11.99 -35.29
C PHE A 11 18.08 11.77 -33.92
N MET A 12 18.43 12.84 -33.21
CA MET A 12 19.01 12.72 -31.87
C MET A 12 18.03 12.06 -30.89
N GLN A 13 18.54 11.15 -30.07
CA GLN A 13 17.75 10.59 -28.97
C GLN A 13 17.81 11.55 -27.77
N PRO A 14 16.67 12.05 -27.27
CA PRO A 14 16.67 12.97 -26.14
C PRO A 14 17.20 12.28 -24.87
N GLN A 15 18.09 12.97 -24.15
CA GLN A 15 18.67 12.48 -22.89
C GLN A 15 17.75 12.72 -21.69
N CYS A 16 16.86 13.70 -21.79
CA CYS A 16 15.83 14.01 -20.80
C CYS A 16 14.52 14.29 -21.53
N THR A 17 13.44 13.65 -21.08
CA THR A 17 12.10 13.79 -21.64
C THR A 17 11.12 14.01 -20.48
N PRO A 18 11.16 15.18 -19.83
CA PRO A 18 10.16 15.50 -18.82
C PRO A 18 8.77 15.55 -19.49
N GLU A 19 7.72 15.28 -18.71
CA GLU A 19 6.35 15.33 -19.20
C GLU A 19 6.05 16.70 -19.80
N SER A 20 5.65 16.72 -21.07
CA SER A 20 5.38 17.95 -21.80
C SER A 20 4.60 17.65 -23.09
N ALA A 21 3.72 18.59 -23.45
CA ALA A 21 3.06 18.62 -24.74
C ALA A 21 4.04 18.88 -25.89
N TRP A 22 5.27 19.31 -25.63
CA TRP A 22 6.26 19.72 -26.63
C TRP A 22 7.08 18.56 -27.22
N LEU A 23 7.12 17.38 -26.59
CA LEU A 23 8.07 16.30 -26.91
C LEU A 23 8.12 15.89 -28.40
N GLY A 24 7.00 16.00 -29.11
CA GLY A 24 6.94 15.69 -30.55
C GLY A 24 7.80 16.61 -31.43
N HIS A 25 8.13 17.83 -30.96
CA HIS A 25 8.93 18.82 -31.69
C HIS A 25 10.44 18.66 -31.46
N ILE A 26 10.90 17.73 -30.61
CA ILE A 26 12.34 17.48 -30.35
C ILE A 26 13.15 17.25 -31.63
N PRO A 27 12.67 16.50 -32.63
CA PRO A 27 13.37 16.34 -33.90
C PRO A 27 13.54 17.69 -34.62
N PHE A 28 12.55 18.57 -34.54
CA PHE A 28 12.64 19.91 -35.12
C PHE A 28 13.59 20.81 -34.35
N ALA A 29 13.63 20.78 -33.01
CA ALA A 29 14.67 21.49 -32.24
C ALA A 29 16.07 21.07 -32.68
N GLY A 30 16.31 19.76 -32.80
CA GLY A 30 17.58 19.23 -33.29
C GLY A 30 17.92 19.73 -34.69
N TRP A 31 16.96 19.65 -35.61
CA TRP A 31 17.12 20.15 -36.97
C TRP A 31 17.46 21.64 -37.02
N LEU A 32 16.70 22.44 -36.28
CA LEU A 32 16.78 23.89 -36.26
C LEU A 32 18.14 24.37 -35.75
N ILE A 33 18.62 23.81 -34.64
CA ILE A 33 19.92 24.19 -34.06
C ILE A 33 21.07 23.88 -35.02
N GLU A 34 21.06 22.73 -35.69
CA GLU A 34 22.10 22.39 -36.68
C GLU A 34 22.02 23.32 -37.91
N ALA A 35 20.81 23.66 -38.36
CA ALA A 35 20.58 24.53 -39.51
C ALA A 35 20.97 26.00 -39.26
N MET A 36 20.64 26.54 -38.07
CA MET A 36 20.79 27.96 -37.79
C MET A 36 22.05 28.31 -36.99
N ARG A 37 22.58 27.37 -36.19
CA ARG A 37 23.73 27.55 -35.28
C ARG A 37 23.68 28.88 -34.49
N PRO A 38 22.72 29.05 -33.57
CA PRO A 38 22.46 30.33 -32.91
C PRO A 38 23.61 30.73 -31.96
N GLY A 39 23.94 32.02 -31.90
CA GLY A 39 24.85 32.58 -30.90
C GLY A 39 24.17 32.84 -29.56
N ILE A 40 22.91 33.28 -29.57
CA ILE A 40 22.07 33.42 -28.36
C ILE A 40 20.71 32.77 -28.59
N LEU A 41 20.33 31.92 -27.64
CA LEU A 41 19.01 31.29 -27.55
C LEU A 41 18.33 31.73 -26.25
N VAL A 42 17.09 32.19 -26.37
CA VAL A 42 16.23 32.49 -25.23
C VAL A 42 14.91 31.72 -25.35
N GLU A 43 14.49 31.10 -24.25
CA GLU A 43 13.17 30.52 -24.10
C GLU A 43 12.39 31.28 -23.01
N LEU A 44 11.14 31.62 -23.32
CA LEU A 44 10.18 32.24 -22.41
C LEU A 44 9.09 31.21 -22.10
N GLY A 45 8.96 30.82 -20.83
CA GLY A 45 8.09 29.72 -20.41
C GLY A 45 8.81 28.38 -20.58
N THR A 46 9.51 27.95 -19.54
CA THR A 46 10.35 26.75 -19.56
C THR A 46 9.72 25.59 -18.81
N HIS A 47 8.95 25.87 -17.74
CA HIS A 47 8.29 24.85 -16.92
C HIS A 47 9.27 23.71 -16.54
N ARG A 48 9.05 22.47 -17.00
CA ARG A 48 9.91 21.30 -16.75
C ARG A 48 11.11 21.19 -17.70
N GLY A 49 11.21 22.05 -18.72
CA GLY A 49 12.38 22.20 -19.60
C GLY A 49 12.44 21.25 -20.80
N ALA A 50 11.34 20.65 -21.25
CA ALA A 50 11.37 19.68 -22.36
C ALA A 50 12.00 20.25 -23.65
N SER A 51 11.49 21.40 -24.11
CA SER A 51 12.02 22.14 -25.25
C SER A 51 13.43 22.67 -24.98
N TYR A 52 13.64 23.33 -23.84
CA TYR A 52 14.91 23.93 -23.48
C TYR A 52 16.08 22.94 -23.44
N LEU A 53 15.87 21.79 -22.78
CA LEU A 53 16.88 20.75 -22.66
C LEU A 53 17.15 20.10 -24.01
N ALA A 54 16.13 19.97 -24.88
CA ALA A 54 16.32 19.50 -26.26
C ALA A 54 17.19 20.46 -27.07
N PHE A 55 16.96 21.78 -26.96
CA PHE A 55 17.81 22.78 -27.59
C PHE A 55 19.25 22.73 -27.05
N CYS A 56 19.44 22.67 -25.73
CA CYS A 56 20.76 22.58 -25.10
C CYS A 56 21.52 21.32 -25.56
N GLN A 57 20.83 20.18 -25.60
CA GLN A 57 21.39 18.93 -26.10
C GLN A 57 21.84 19.06 -27.57
N ALA A 58 21.02 19.67 -28.42
CA ALA A 58 21.36 19.90 -29.81
C ALA A 58 22.57 20.84 -29.96
N ILE A 59 22.64 21.90 -29.15
CA ILE A 59 23.78 22.85 -29.14
C ILE A 59 25.07 22.14 -28.80
N GLN A 60 25.06 21.31 -27.74
CA GLN A 60 26.22 20.52 -27.33
C GLN A 60 26.61 19.50 -28.41
N ARG A 61 25.64 18.80 -29.01
CA ARG A 61 25.88 17.82 -30.08
C ARG A 61 26.49 18.44 -31.33
N CYS A 62 26.02 19.62 -31.71
CA CYS A 62 26.47 20.35 -32.89
C CYS A 62 27.73 21.20 -32.65
N ALA A 63 28.28 21.18 -31.43
CA ALA A 63 29.38 22.04 -30.98
C ALA A 63 29.15 23.51 -31.36
N VAL A 64 27.94 24.01 -31.13
CA VAL A 64 27.59 25.41 -31.38
C VAL A 64 28.11 26.25 -30.21
N GLN A 65 28.82 27.34 -30.52
CA GLN A 65 29.19 28.33 -29.51
C GLN A 65 27.98 29.23 -29.25
N ALA A 66 27.08 28.78 -28.38
CA ALA A 66 25.86 29.50 -28.02
C ALA A 66 25.86 29.91 -26.55
N LYS A 67 25.11 30.95 -26.21
CA LYS A 67 24.65 31.22 -24.84
C LYS A 67 23.15 30.97 -24.78
N CYS A 68 22.72 30.18 -23.81
CA CYS A 68 21.32 29.78 -23.70
C CYS A 68 20.70 30.30 -22.41
N TYR A 69 19.46 30.76 -22.48
CA TYR A 69 18.74 31.32 -21.34
C TYR A 69 17.31 30.79 -21.32
N ALA A 70 16.93 30.16 -20.22
CA ALA A 70 15.55 29.77 -19.93
C ALA A 70 14.99 30.79 -18.93
N VAL A 71 13.91 31.47 -19.28
CA VAL A 71 13.27 32.48 -18.45
C VAL A 71 11.89 31.98 -18.05
N ASP A 72 11.65 31.92 -16.74
CA ASP A 72 10.39 31.50 -16.15
C ASP A 72 10.34 31.99 -14.69
N THR A 73 9.16 32.15 -14.11
CA THR A 73 9.02 32.41 -12.66
C THR A 73 9.14 31.11 -11.86
N TRP A 74 8.76 29.99 -12.49
CA TRP A 74 8.49 28.70 -11.87
C TRP A 74 7.44 28.75 -10.76
N GLU A 75 6.55 29.75 -10.79
CA GLU A 75 5.43 29.90 -9.87
C GLU A 75 4.13 29.30 -10.44
N GLY A 76 4.08 29.09 -11.77
CA GLY A 76 2.88 28.67 -12.49
C GLY A 76 2.05 29.84 -13.02
N ASP A 77 0.96 29.53 -13.73
CA ASP A 77 0.03 30.50 -14.30
C ASP A 77 -1.40 29.94 -14.46
N GLU A 78 -2.32 30.71 -15.04
CA GLU A 78 -3.73 30.33 -15.20
C GLU A 78 -3.93 29.09 -16.11
N HIS A 79 -3.08 28.89 -17.11
CA HIS A 79 -3.18 27.76 -18.04
C HIS A 79 -2.42 26.52 -17.55
N ALA A 80 -1.31 26.71 -16.83
CA ALA A 80 -0.46 25.64 -16.34
C ALA A 80 -0.72 25.22 -14.89
N GLY A 81 -1.47 26.03 -14.12
CA GLY A 81 -1.71 25.84 -12.68
C GLY A 81 -0.52 26.25 -11.81
N GLU A 82 -0.67 26.20 -10.48
CA GLU A 82 0.41 26.47 -9.53
C GLU A 82 1.48 25.38 -9.57
N TYR A 83 2.75 25.80 -9.56
CA TYR A 83 3.88 24.88 -9.61
C TYR A 83 4.41 24.54 -8.21
N SER A 84 4.77 23.28 -8.01
CA SER A 84 5.63 22.88 -6.88
C SER A 84 7.06 23.33 -7.16
N GLU A 85 7.77 23.79 -6.12
CA GLU A 85 9.22 24.06 -6.15
C GLU A 85 10.04 22.87 -6.70
N GLU A 86 9.51 21.65 -6.56
CA GLU A 86 10.12 20.44 -7.12
C GLU A 86 10.37 20.52 -8.63
N ILE A 87 9.51 21.22 -9.39
CA ILE A 87 9.68 21.41 -10.83
C ILE A 87 10.99 22.15 -11.11
N PHE A 88 11.20 23.28 -10.45
CA PHE A 88 12.41 24.08 -10.61
C PHE A 88 13.65 23.32 -10.14
N PHE A 89 13.63 22.73 -8.94
CA PHE A 89 14.81 22.06 -8.41
C PHE A 89 15.21 20.81 -9.19
N THR A 90 14.24 20.06 -9.72
CA THR A 90 14.52 18.90 -10.59
C THR A 90 15.17 19.34 -11.90
N LEU A 91 14.63 20.38 -12.53
CA LEU A 91 15.22 20.95 -13.74
C LEU A 91 16.61 21.51 -13.47
N LEU A 92 16.78 22.28 -12.39
CA LEU A 92 18.04 22.89 -12.00
C LEU A 92 19.14 21.84 -11.78
N ASP A 93 18.85 20.77 -11.04
CA ASP A 93 19.83 19.72 -10.79
C ASP A 93 20.29 19.04 -12.09
N TYR A 94 19.35 18.70 -12.98
CA TYR A 94 19.69 18.12 -14.28
C TYR A 94 20.47 19.13 -15.14
N HIS A 95 20.01 20.37 -15.22
CA HIS A 95 20.64 21.44 -15.99
C HIS A 95 22.08 21.69 -15.53
N GLN A 96 22.31 21.83 -14.23
CA GLN A 96 23.64 22.12 -13.67
C GLN A 96 24.66 21.03 -14.00
N ARG A 97 24.23 19.77 -14.00
CA ARG A 97 25.09 18.61 -14.29
C ARG A 97 25.46 18.49 -15.77
N ASN A 98 24.66 19.05 -16.68
CA ASN A 98 24.80 18.78 -18.12
C ASN A 98 25.12 20.03 -18.96
N TYR A 99 24.63 21.22 -18.60
CA TYR A 99 24.61 22.39 -19.49
C TYR A 99 25.11 23.70 -18.85
N ALA A 100 25.58 23.66 -17.59
CA ALA A 100 26.01 24.86 -16.86
C ALA A 100 27.16 25.65 -17.50
N ASP A 101 27.91 25.08 -18.45
CA ASP A 101 29.02 25.78 -19.09
C ASP A 101 28.57 26.91 -20.04
N PHE A 102 27.37 26.79 -20.63
CA PHE A 102 26.88 27.73 -21.65
C PHE A 102 25.42 28.15 -21.48
N SER A 103 24.71 27.55 -20.52
CA SER A 103 23.27 27.76 -20.32
C SER A 103 22.97 28.28 -18.91
N ARG A 104 21.91 29.08 -18.76
CA ARG A 104 21.46 29.69 -17.51
C ARG A 104 19.94 29.58 -17.36
N LEU A 105 19.48 29.25 -16.16
CA LEU A 105 18.07 29.35 -15.76
C LEU A 105 17.87 30.69 -15.05
N MET A 106 16.96 31.53 -15.55
CA MET A 106 16.66 32.87 -15.06
C MET A 106 15.28 32.90 -14.39
N ARG A 107 15.27 32.77 -13.07
CA ARG A 107 14.04 32.74 -12.25
C ARG A 107 13.49 34.15 -12.04
N MET A 108 12.75 34.67 -13.02
CA MET A 108 12.21 36.03 -13.08
C MET A 108 11.16 36.17 -14.18
N ARG A 109 10.47 37.32 -14.24
CA ARG A 109 9.51 37.63 -15.30
C ARG A 109 10.20 38.02 -16.61
N PHE A 110 9.49 37.87 -17.72
CA PHE A 110 10.06 38.11 -19.05
C PHE A 110 10.46 39.58 -19.26
N GLU A 111 9.70 40.52 -18.70
CA GLU A 111 9.94 41.97 -18.77
C GLU A 111 11.15 42.41 -17.94
N GLU A 112 11.55 41.60 -16.96
CA GLU A 112 12.78 41.80 -16.20
C GLU A 112 13.97 41.20 -16.96
N ALA A 113 13.80 40.00 -17.53
CA ALA A 113 14.85 39.30 -18.25
C ALA A 113 15.29 40.01 -19.53
N VAL A 114 14.38 40.67 -20.25
CA VAL A 114 14.67 41.37 -21.51
C VAL A 114 15.77 42.44 -21.36
N GLN A 115 15.94 42.99 -20.16
CA GLN A 115 16.94 44.03 -19.86
C GLN A 115 18.38 43.51 -19.89
N TYR A 116 18.59 42.19 -19.81
CA TYR A 116 19.91 41.56 -19.84
C TYR A 116 20.42 41.27 -21.26
N PHE A 117 19.64 41.59 -22.28
CA PHE A 117 19.97 41.32 -23.68
C PHE A 117 20.17 42.61 -24.46
N ASP A 118 21.24 42.65 -25.26
CA ASP A 118 21.50 43.74 -26.20
C ASP A 118 20.50 43.70 -27.36
N ASP A 119 20.20 44.87 -27.93
CA ASP A 119 19.36 44.95 -29.14
C ASP A 119 20.02 44.18 -30.29
N GLY A 120 19.22 43.44 -31.05
CA GLY A 120 19.71 42.66 -32.18
C GLY A 120 20.62 41.48 -31.85
N SER A 121 20.61 40.97 -30.61
CA SER A 121 21.54 39.92 -30.15
C SER A 121 20.99 38.50 -30.15
N ILE A 122 19.66 38.33 -30.12
CA ILE A 122 19.02 37.02 -29.97
C ILE A 122 18.78 36.38 -31.34
N ASP A 123 19.33 35.20 -31.56
CA ASP A 123 19.18 34.45 -32.81
C ASP A 123 18.01 33.47 -32.78
N LEU A 124 17.70 32.89 -31.61
CA LEU A 124 16.55 32.01 -31.44
C LEU A 124 15.75 32.45 -30.21
N LEU A 125 14.49 32.80 -30.42
CA LEU A 125 13.52 33.07 -29.35
C LEU A 125 12.42 32.01 -29.41
N HIS A 126 12.20 31.29 -28.31
CA HIS A 126 11.07 30.37 -28.15
C HIS A 126 10.08 30.97 -27.16
N ILE A 127 8.83 31.16 -27.59
CA ILE A 127 7.75 31.71 -26.77
C ILE A 127 6.75 30.58 -26.50
N ASP A 128 6.69 30.16 -25.23
CA ASP A 128 5.81 29.13 -24.69
C ASP A 128 5.38 29.50 -23.25
N GLY A 129 5.11 30.79 -23.03
CA GLY A 129 4.60 31.34 -21.77
C GLY A 129 3.08 31.25 -21.65
N LEU A 130 2.42 32.31 -21.16
CA LEU A 130 0.97 32.32 -21.05
C LEU A 130 0.30 32.39 -22.42
N HIS A 131 -0.61 31.45 -22.69
CA HIS A 131 -1.18 31.25 -24.02
C HIS A 131 -2.36 32.15 -24.43
N THR A 132 -2.65 33.23 -23.70
CA THR A 132 -3.67 34.21 -24.12
C THR A 132 -3.16 35.06 -25.30
N TYR A 133 -4.05 35.69 -26.06
CA TYR A 133 -3.66 36.51 -27.22
C TYR A 133 -2.81 37.71 -26.79
N GLU A 134 -3.19 38.36 -25.70
CA GLU A 134 -2.53 39.54 -25.16
C GLU A 134 -1.12 39.21 -24.64
N ALA A 135 -0.96 38.07 -23.97
CA ALA A 135 0.33 37.65 -23.42
C ALA A 135 1.34 37.32 -24.52
N VAL A 136 1.01 36.40 -25.44
CA VAL A 136 1.92 36.03 -26.53
C VAL A 136 2.30 37.21 -27.43
N ARG A 137 1.35 38.13 -27.66
CA ARG A 137 1.61 39.36 -28.41
C ARG A 137 2.54 40.29 -27.64
N GLY A 138 2.28 40.48 -26.35
CA GLY A 138 3.12 41.28 -25.46
C GLY A 138 4.54 40.75 -25.38
N ASP A 139 4.70 39.43 -25.29
CA ASP A 139 5.99 38.75 -25.28
C ASP A 139 6.77 39.02 -26.58
N PHE A 140 6.15 38.82 -27.73
CA PHE A 140 6.81 39.11 -29.01
C PHE A 140 7.19 40.59 -29.14
N GLU A 141 6.24 41.51 -28.92
CA GLU A 141 6.47 42.95 -29.09
C GLU A 141 7.53 43.50 -28.13
N THR A 142 7.59 42.98 -26.90
CA THR A 142 8.62 43.34 -25.91
C THR A 142 10.01 42.89 -26.34
N TRP A 143 10.11 41.69 -26.91
CA TRP A 143 11.39 41.08 -27.28
C TRP A 143 11.83 41.38 -28.71
N GLU A 144 10.98 41.97 -29.54
CA GLU A 144 11.24 42.22 -30.97
C GLU A 144 12.54 43.00 -31.20
N SER A 145 12.81 44.05 -30.40
CA SER A 145 14.04 44.85 -30.49
C SER A 145 15.33 44.05 -30.22
N LYS A 146 15.22 42.93 -29.51
CA LYS A 146 16.35 42.05 -29.16
C LYS A 146 16.68 41.04 -30.24
N LEU A 147 15.81 40.86 -31.24
CA LEU A 147 15.97 39.89 -32.31
C LEU A 147 17.05 40.32 -33.31
N SER A 148 17.99 39.43 -33.59
CA SER A 148 19.04 39.66 -34.58
C SER A 148 18.50 39.70 -36.01
N LYS A 149 19.36 40.08 -36.96
CA LYS A 149 19.01 40.11 -38.40
C LYS A 149 18.77 38.73 -39.01
N ARG A 150 19.06 37.66 -38.27
CA ARG A 150 18.90 36.25 -38.68
C ARG A 150 18.02 35.46 -37.71
N ALA A 151 17.21 36.17 -36.92
CA ALA A 151 16.48 35.57 -35.82
C ALA A 151 15.39 34.61 -36.31
N VAL A 152 15.17 33.55 -35.54
CA VAL A 152 14.00 32.67 -35.67
C VAL A 152 13.20 32.80 -34.38
N VAL A 153 11.89 33.01 -34.52
CA VAL A 153 10.96 33.03 -33.39
C VAL A 153 10.03 31.83 -33.50
N LEU A 154 9.90 31.09 -32.40
CA LEU A 154 9.04 29.93 -32.28
C LEU A 154 7.85 30.26 -31.38
N PHE A 155 6.65 29.86 -31.80
CA PHE A 155 5.41 30.00 -31.03
C PHE A 155 4.79 28.63 -30.84
N HIS A 156 4.68 28.16 -29.61
CA HIS A 156 4.02 26.89 -29.31
C HIS A 156 2.49 27.06 -29.20
N ASP A 157 1.74 25.96 -29.27
CA ASP A 157 0.27 25.90 -29.13
C ASP A 157 -0.55 26.69 -30.17
N ILE A 158 0.00 26.92 -31.37
CA ILE A 158 -0.72 27.62 -32.46
C ILE A 158 -1.95 26.87 -32.99
N ASN A 159 -2.16 25.61 -32.61
CA ASN A 159 -3.34 24.80 -32.98
C ASN A 159 -4.36 24.59 -31.85
N VAL A 160 -4.15 25.16 -30.66
CA VAL A 160 -5.14 25.12 -29.57
C VAL A 160 -6.20 26.21 -29.78
N ARG A 161 -7.48 25.90 -29.52
CA ARG A 161 -8.63 26.81 -29.75
C ARG A 161 -9.58 26.93 -28.56
N GLU A 162 -9.30 26.19 -27.50
CA GLU A 162 -10.15 26.10 -26.30
C GLU A 162 -9.51 26.86 -25.13
N ARG A 163 -10.27 27.00 -24.03
CA ARG A 163 -9.77 27.55 -22.76
C ARG A 163 -9.08 28.91 -22.88
N ASP A 164 -9.58 29.78 -23.74
CA ASP A 164 -9.05 31.13 -24.00
C ASP A 164 -7.63 31.18 -24.60
N PHE A 165 -7.17 30.08 -25.20
CA PHE A 165 -5.93 30.09 -25.98
C PHE A 165 -6.04 31.03 -27.18
N GLY A 166 -5.18 32.05 -27.20
CA GLY A 166 -5.13 33.11 -28.20
C GLY A 166 -3.90 33.08 -29.10
N VAL A 167 -2.94 32.18 -28.87
CA VAL A 167 -1.71 32.04 -29.68
C VAL A 167 -2.02 31.92 -31.17
N TRP A 168 -3.01 31.11 -31.54
CA TRP A 168 -3.40 30.92 -32.93
C TRP A 168 -3.92 32.19 -33.62
N ARG A 169 -4.57 33.08 -32.88
CA ARG A 169 -5.06 34.37 -33.39
C ARG A 169 -3.88 35.26 -33.72
N TYR A 170 -2.93 35.35 -32.79
CA TYR A 170 -1.71 36.13 -33.00
C TYR A 170 -0.85 35.54 -34.12
N TRP A 171 -0.72 34.21 -34.17
CA TRP A 171 -0.02 33.50 -35.24
C TRP A 171 -0.58 33.86 -36.63
N THR A 172 -1.91 33.87 -36.76
CA THR A 172 -2.60 34.24 -38.02
C THR A 172 -2.24 35.66 -38.47
N GLU A 173 -2.02 36.59 -37.54
CA GLU A 173 -1.65 37.97 -37.84
C GLU A 173 -0.15 38.13 -38.17
N ILE A 174 0.72 37.51 -37.36
CA ILE A 174 2.17 37.73 -37.44
C ILE A 174 2.80 37.00 -38.63
N ARG A 175 2.26 35.84 -39.01
CA ARG A 175 2.77 35.04 -40.14
C ARG A 175 2.62 35.73 -41.49
N GLU A 176 1.73 36.72 -41.61
CA GLU A 176 1.57 37.55 -42.81
C GLU A 176 2.67 38.60 -42.95
N ARG A 177 3.41 38.89 -41.88
CA ARG A 177 4.47 39.92 -41.86
C ARG A 177 5.86 39.36 -42.16
N TYR A 178 6.08 38.08 -41.92
CA TYR A 178 7.40 37.43 -42.06
C TYR A 178 7.28 36.08 -42.76
N PRO A 179 8.32 35.62 -43.48
CA PRO A 179 8.38 34.24 -43.95
C PRO A 179 8.22 33.27 -42.77
N SER A 180 7.36 32.27 -42.95
CA SER A 180 6.95 31.39 -41.86
C SER A 180 6.74 29.96 -42.31
N PHE A 181 6.69 29.05 -41.34
CA PHE A 181 6.27 27.67 -41.49
C PHE A 181 5.44 27.27 -40.27
N GLU A 182 4.42 26.44 -40.45
CA GLU A 182 3.61 25.93 -39.34
C GLU A 182 3.62 24.40 -39.27
N PHE A 183 3.94 23.90 -38.09
CA PHE A 183 3.68 22.51 -37.73
C PHE A 183 2.28 22.37 -37.16
N THR A 184 1.60 21.29 -37.52
CA THR A 184 0.20 21.05 -37.14
C THR A 184 0.02 19.95 -36.08
N HIS A 185 1.04 19.14 -35.86
CA HIS A 185 1.09 18.11 -34.82
C HIS A 185 1.48 18.71 -33.47
N THR A 186 1.26 17.96 -32.38
CA THR A 186 1.80 18.31 -31.06
C THR A 186 1.38 19.73 -30.66
N HIS A 187 0.07 20.00 -30.73
CA HIS A 187 -0.58 21.30 -30.47
C HIS A 187 -0.14 22.47 -31.36
N GLY A 188 0.73 22.19 -32.34
CA GLY A 188 1.21 23.12 -33.35
C GLY A 188 2.43 23.92 -32.90
N LEU A 189 3.28 24.24 -33.87
CA LEU A 189 4.45 25.09 -33.66
C LEU A 189 4.62 26.04 -34.85
N GLY A 190 4.54 27.35 -34.58
CA GLY A 190 4.81 28.39 -35.55
C GLY A 190 6.31 28.69 -35.61
N VAL A 191 6.87 28.76 -36.81
CA VAL A 191 8.26 29.11 -37.07
C VAL A 191 8.29 30.39 -37.89
N LEU A 192 8.81 31.47 -37.31
CA LEU A 192 8.85 32.80 -37.91
C LEU A 192 10.30 33.20 -38.21
N LEU A 193 10.61 33.58 -39.45
CA LEU A 193 11.95 34.04 -39.85
C LEU A 193 12.02 35.58 -39.82
N VAL A 194 12.69 36.13 -38.80
CA VAL A 194 12.79 37.57 -38.56
C VAL A 194 14.13 38.11 -39.06
N GLY A 195 14.08 39.15 -39.88
CA GLY A 195 15.26 39.80 -40.46
C GLY A 195 15.76 39.17 -41.77
N PRO A 196 16.63 39.87 -42.52
CA PRO A 196 16.97 39.51 -43.90
C PRO A 196 18.10 38.46 -44.03
N GLU A 197 18.86 38.17 -42.97
CA GLU A 197 20.10 37.38 -43.01
C GLU A 197 19.87 35.88 -42.70
N GLN A 198 18.72 35.36 -43.12
CA GLN A 198 18.32 33.98 -42.85
C GLN A 198 19.20 32.95 -43.58
N PRO A 199 19.65 31.88 -42.89
CA PRO A 199 20.30 30.73 -43.51
C PRO A 199 19.46 30.15 -44.65
N GLU A 200 20.13 29.71 -45.71
CA GLU A 200 19.47 29.18 -46.90
C GLU A 200 18.58 27.96 -46.60
N THR A 201 19.00 27.11 -45.67
CA THR A 201 18.23 25.96 -45.19
C THR A 201 16.89 26.34 -44.56
N LEU A 202 16.83 27.48 -43.85
CA LEU A 202 15.59 27.99 -43.26
C LEU A 202 14.68 28.63 -44.32
N LYS A 203 15.25 29.33 -45.30
CA LYS A 203 14.49 29.82 -46.47
C LYS A 203 13.89 28.67 -47.28
N GLN A 204 14.61 27.56 -47.39
CA GLN A 204 14.12 26.35 -48.05
C GLN A 204 12.96 25.70 -47.28
N LEU A 205 12.95 25.73 -45.94
CA LEU A 205 11.81 25.26 -45.13
C LEU A 205 10.53 26.04 -45.49
N CYS A 206 10.58 27.38 -45.46
CA CYS A 206 9.42 28.21 -45.81
C CYS A 206 9.00 28.04 -47.27
N THR A 207 9.97 27.96 -48.19
CA THR A 207 9.69 27.78 -49.62
C THR A 207 9.04 26.43 -49.92
N ALA A 208 9.53 25.35 -49.30
CA ALA A 208 8.93 24.03 -49.42
C ALA A 208 7.53 23.99 -48.78
N GLY A 209 7.37 24.62 -47.62
CA GLY A 209 6.09 24.74 -46.91
C GLY A 209 5.05 25.63 -47.58
N ALA A 210 5.43 26.50 -48.53
CA ALA A 210 4.48 27.30 -49.29
C ALA A 210 3.59 26.47 -50.24
N SER A 211 4.01 25.24 -50.56
CA SER A 211 3.21 24.27 -51.31
C SER A 211 2.47 23.31 -50.38
N GLU A 212 1.22 22.96 -50.69
CA GLU A 212 0.43 22.03 -49.88
C GLU A 212 1.13 20.66 -49.71
N ASP A 213 1.62 20.07 -50.81
CA ASP A 213 2.35 18.81 -50.77
C ASP A 213 3.62 18.89 -49.91
N GLY A 214 4.35 20.01 -49.98
CA GLY A 214 5.56 20.24 -49.20
C GLY A 214 5.28 20.41 -47.71
N ALA A 215 4.27 21.22 -47.36
CA ALA A 215 3.82 21.41 -45.99
C ALA A 215 3.38 20.07 -45.36
N VAL A 216 2.58 19.28 -46.08
CA VAL A 216 2.10 17.97 -45.63
C VAL A 216 3.26 16.99 -45.45
N LEU A 217 4.21 16.95 -46.39
CA LEU A 217 5.36 16.06 -46.31
C LEU A 217 6.25 16.38 -45.10
N ILE A 218 6.60 17.66 -44.91
CA ILE A 218 7.46 18.11 -43.80
C ILE A 218 6.74 17.87 -42.47
N ASN A 219 5.45 18.21 -42.36
CA ASN A 219 4.67 17.93 -41.16
C ASN A 219 4.65 16.44 -40.81
N ARG A 220 4.35 15.56 -41.77
CA ARG A 220 4.32 14.11 -41.54
C ARG A 220 5.68 13.56 -41.14
N MET A 221 6.75 14.07 -41.73
CA MET A 221 8.11 13.64 -41.41
C MET A 221 8.46 13.96 -39.95
N PHE A 222 8.26 15.21 -39.51
CA PHE A 222 8.54 15.59 -38.13
C PHE A 222 7.58 14.94 -37.13
N ASP A 223 6.29 14.84 -37.44
CA ASP A 223 5.30 14.13 -36.61
C ASP A 223 5.68 12.65 -36.42
N ASN A 224 6.04 11.94 -37.49
CA ASN A 224 6.42 10.54 -37.39
C ASN A 224 7.68 10.32 -36.53
N ILE A 225 8.69 11.18 -36.67
CA ILE A 225 9.91 11.08 -35.85
C ILE A 225 9.60 11.47 -34.40
N GLY A 226 8.76 12.50 -34.19
CA GLY A 226 8.31 12.94 -32.86
C GLY A 226 7.55 11.85 -32.12
N ARG A 227 6.65 11.13 -32.80
CA ARG A 227 5.92 9.99 -32.24
C ARG A 227 6.83 8.85 -31.77
N LEU A 228 7.97 8.63 -32.41
CA LEU A 228 8.94 7.64 -31.94
C LEU A 228 9.53 8.04 -30.58
N ILE A 229 9.73 9.33 -30.34
CA ILE A 229 10.19 9.83 -29.04
C ILE A 229 9.09 9.59 -27.99
N SER A 230 7.86 10.01 -28.25
CA SER A 230 6.74 9.80 -27.32
C SER A 230 6.53 8.31 -27.02
N ALA A 231 6.57 7.45 -28.04
CA ALA A 231 6.44 6.01 -27.86
C ALA A 231 7.56 5.41 -26.98
N ASN A 232 8.81 5.87 -27.13
CA ASN A 232 9.91 5.43 -26.28
C ASN A 232 9.71 5.84 -24.81
N VAL A 233 9.17 7.04 -24.57
CA VAL A 233 8.81 7.52 -23.23
C VAL A 233 7.72 6.64 -22.61
N ASP A 234 6.67 6.32 -23.38
CA ASP A 234 5.57 5.46 -22.94
C ASP A 234 6.07 4.06 -22.57
N ILE A 235 6.90 3.46 -23.43
CA ILE A 235 7.51 2.14 -23.17
C ILE A 235 8.31 2.15 -21.87
N GLY A 236 9.14 3.18 -21.66
CA GLY A 236 9.93 3.34 -20.43
C GLY A 236 9.06 3.48 -19.18
N THR A 237 7.96 4.22 -19.29
CA THR A 237 7.00 4.40 -18.18
C THR A 237 6.27 3.10 -17.86
N VAL A 238 5.79 2.38 -18.86
CA VAL A 238 5.15 1.06 -18.68
C VAL A 238 6.12 0.06 -18.05
N ALA A 239 7.38 0.01 -18.49
CA ALA A 239 8.39 -0.89 -17.93
C ALA A 239 8.68 -0.62 -16.44
N ARG A 240 8.78 0.67 -16.05
CA ARG A 240 8.95 1.07 -14.63
C ARG A 240 7.76 0.66 -13.78
N GLU A 241 6.55 0.89 -14.28
CA GLU A 241 5.32 0.57 -13.57
C GLU A 241 5.14 -0.94 -13.40
N GLN A 242 5.48 -1.74 -14.43
CA GLN A 242 5.53 -3.19 -14.31
C GLN A 242 6.52 -3.66 -13.24
N GLY A 243 7.72 -3.06 -13.18
CA GLY A 243 8.70 -3.36 -12.12
C GLY A 243 8.18 -3.04 -10.72
N ARG A 244 7.51 -1.89 -10.56
CA ARG A 244 6.87 -1.48 -9.30
C ARG A 244 5.78 -2.45 -8.86
N LEU A 245 4.88 -2.80 -9.77
CA LEU A 245 3.78 -3.74 -9.51
C LEU A 245 4.29 -5.15 -9.19
N ALA A 246 5.33 -5.62 -9.88
CA ALA A 246 5.97 -6.91 -9.56
C ALA A 246 6.58 -6.90 -8.14
N GLY A 247 7.21 -5.80 -7.73
CA GLY A 247 7.71 -5.63 -6.37
C GLY A 247 6.62 -5.68 -5.30
N LEU A 248 5.51 -4.97 -5.53
CA LEU A 248 4.34 -5.00 -4.64
C LEU A 248 3.67 -6.37 -4.58
N LEU A 249 3.57 -7.06 -5.72
CA LEU A 249 3.02 -8.42 -5.78
C LEU A 249 3.85 -9.39 -4.94
N ASN A 250 5.18 -9.36 -5.09
CA ASN A 250 6.08 -10.20 -4.29
C ASN A 250 5.96 -9.91 -2.78
N GLN A 251 5.87 -8.63 -2.39
CA GLN A 251 5.63 -8.26 -0.98
C GLN A 251 4.29 -8.80 -0.46
N SER A 252 3.24 -8.69 -1.26
CA SER A 252 1.91 -9.23 -0.93
C SER A 252 1.92 -10.75 -0.81
N GLU A 253 2.63 -11.46 -1.68
CA GLU A 253 2.77 -12.92 -1.63
C GLU A 253 3.49 -13.38 -0.37
N ILE A 254 4.58 -12.71 0.02
CA ILE A 254 5.32 -12.97 1.26
C ILE A 254 4.42 -12.74 2.48
N ALA A 255 3.69 -11.62 2.52
CA ALA A 255 2.78 -11.32 3.62
C ALA A 255 1.65 -12.37 3.71
N ASN A 256 1.07 -12.77 2.58
CA ASN A 256 0.03 -13.81 2.54
C ASN A 256 0.57 -15.17 3.01
N ALA A 257 1.79 -15.54 2.64
CA ALA A 257 2.42 -16.77 3.13
C ALA A 257 2.60 -16.74 4.65
N SER A 258 3.09 -15.62 5.19
CA SER A 258 3.23 -15.42 6.65
C SER A 258 1.89 -15.54 7.38
N LEU A 259 0.85 -14.86 6.88
CA LEU A 259 -0.50 -14.91 7.45
C LEU A 259 -1.09 -16.32 7.41
N ARG A 260 -0.82 -17.09 6.34
CA ARG A 260 -1.27 -18.50 6.24
C ARG A 260 -0.59 -19.36 7.30
N THR A 261 0.70 -19.19 7.53
CA THR A 261 1.44 -19.92 8.57
C THR A 261 0.92 -19.56 9.96
N GLU A 262 0.70 -18.29 10.24
CA GLU A 262 0.14 -17.82 11.52
C GLU A 262 -1.27 -18.37 11.75
N ASN A 263 -2.15 -18.31 10.74
CA ASN A 263 -3.49 -18.88 10.83
C ASN A 263 -3.47 -20.40 11.08
N ALA A 264 -2.52 -21.13 10.49
CA ALA A 264 -2.36 -22.56 10.74
C ALA A 264 -1.93 -22.83 12.19
N SER A 265 -1.01 -22.03 12.74
CA SER A 265 -0.59 -22.12 14.14
C SER A 265 -1.74 -21.86 15.09
N LEU A 266 -2.48 -20.77 14.90
CA LEU A 266 -3.62 -20.39 15.73
C LEU A 266 -4.74 -21.43 15.69
N ARG A 267 -4.99 -22.06 14.53
CA ARG A 267 -5.94 -23.17 14.42
C ARG A 267 -5.51 -24.37 15.26
N GLY A 268 -4.24 -24.74 15.20
CA GLY A 268 -3.68 -25.82 16.03
C GLY A 268 -3.78 -25.52 17.53
N GLU A 269 -3.52 -24.29 17.95
CA GLU A 269 -3.69 -23.86 19.35
C GLU A 269 -5.15 -23.93 19.80
N CYS A 270 -6.09 -23.46 18.97
CA CYS A 270 -7.52 -23.54 19.25
C CYS A 270 -7.98 -25.00 19.41
N GLU A 271 -7.55 -25.90 18.52
CA GLU A 271 -7.86 -27.33 18.61
C GLU A 271 -7.31 -27.95 19.89
N ALA A 272 -6.07 -27.62 20.26
CA ALA A 272 -5.45 -28.11 21.50
C ALA A 272 -6.19 -27.60 22.76
N LEU A 273 -6.61 -26.33 22.76
CA LEU A 273 -7.41 -25.75 23.85
C LEU A 273 -8.79 -26.39 23.95
N GLN A 274 -9.44 -26.66 22.81
CA GLN A 274 -10.73 -27.37 22.79
C GLN A 274 -10.61 -28.80 23.35
N ALA A 275 -9.55 -29.53 22.99
CA ALA A 275 -9.30 -30.86 23.55
C ALA A 275 -9.10 -30.82 25.08
N ARG A 276 -8.29 -29.87 25.57
CA ARG A 276 -8.06 -29.68 27.01
C ARG A 276 -9.34 -29.31 27.76
N LEU A 277 -10.19 -28.46 27.17
CA LEU A 277 -11.48 -28.10 27.75
C LEU A 277 -12.39 -29.34 27.86
N GLY A 278 -12.47 -30.15 26.81
CA GLY A 278 -13.25 -31.41 26.84
C GLY A 278 -12.75 -32.40 27.90
N GLU A 279 -11.44 -32.51 28.11
CA GLU A 279 -10.87 -33.32 29.18
C GLU A 279 -11.26 -32.81 30.57
N GLN A 280 -11.20 -31.48 30.79
CA GLN A 280 -11.60 -30.85 32.03
C GLN A 280 -13.10 -30.99 32.31
N GLU A 281 -13.96 -30.81 31.31
CA GLU A 281 -15.40 -31.05 31.41
C GLU A 281 -15.69 -32.51 31.76
N GLY A 282 -15.00 -33.46 31.12
CA GLY A 282 -15.10 -34.88 31.44
C GLY A 282 -14.66 -35.19 32.88
N ALA A 283 -13.59 -34.57 33.37
CA ALA A 283 -13.13 -34.71 34.74
C ALA A 283 -14.12 -34.11 35.75
N TYR A 284 -14.63 -32.91 35.46
CA TYR A 284 -15.64 -32.23 36.26
C TYR A 284 -16.92 -33.07 36.37
N ASN A 285 -17.40 -33.63 35.26
CA ASN A 285 -18.58 -34.49 35.26
C ASN A 285 -18.38 -35.77 36.09
N ARG A 286 -17.20 -36.39 36.03
CA ARG A 286 -16.88 -37.54 36.90
C ARG A 286 -16.90 -37.17 38.37
N GLU A 287 -16.34 -36.03 38.74
CA GLU A 287 -16.35 -35.55 40.13
C GLU A 287 -17.76 -35.20 40.59
N LEU A 288 -18.59 -34.63 39.71
CA LEU A 288 -19.99 -34.34 39.99
C LEU A 288 -20.80 -35.63 40.26
N VAL A 289 -20.61 -36.67 39.45
CA VAL A 289 -21.22 -38.00 39.68
C VAL A 289 -20.75 -38.56 41.02
N ARG A 290 -19.44 -38.53 41.30
CA ARG A 290 -18.88 -39.00 42.57
C ARG A 290 -19.46 -38.25 43.77
N SER A 291 -19.62 -36.93 43.67
CA SER A 291 -20.24 -36.09 44.70
C SER A 291 -21.70 -36.48 44.96
N SER A 292 -22.47 -36.76 43.90
CA SER A 292 -23.85 -37.25 43.99
C SER A 292 -23.95 -38.64 44.65
N GLU A 293 -23.06 -39.56 44.27
CA GLU A 293 -22.95 -40.88 44.90
C GLU A 293 -22.60 -40.76 46.40
N LEU A 294 -21.63 -39.91 46.73
CA LEU A 294 -21.22 -39.65 48.10
C LEU A 294 -22.38 -39.08 48.92
N SER A 295 -23.14 -38.12 48.37
CA SER A 295 -24.34 -37.57 48.99
C SER A 295 -25.39 -38.64 49.27
N THR A 296 -25.60 -39.56 48.33
CA THR A 296 -26.52 -40.70 48.51
C THR A 296 -26.06 -41.64 49.61
N ILE A 297 -24.75 -41.94 49.68
CA ILE A 297 -24.17 -42.75 50.75
C ILE A 297 -24.35 -42.06 52.10
N VAL A 298 -24.01 -40.77 52.18
CA VAL A 298 -24.19 -39.95 53.40
C VAL A 298 -25.63 -40.03 53.88
N ALA A 299 -26.61 -39.87 52.98
CA ALA A 299 -28.03 -39.99 53.30
C ALA A 299 -28.41 -41.39 53.85
N LYS A 300 -27.93 -42.48 53.24
CA LYS A 300 -28.17 -43.85 53.73
C LYS A 300 -27.51 -44.11 55.08
N THR A 301 -26.37 -43.49 55.35
CA THR A 301 -25.66 -43.64 56.62
C THR A 301 -26.20 -42.76 57.74
N ALA A 302 -27.07 -41.79 57.45
CA ALA A 302 -27.61 -40.85 58.43
C ALA A 302 -28.41 -41.56 59.54
N ASP A 303 -29.09 -42.67 59.22
CA ASP A 303 -29.91 -43.42 60.16
C ASP A 303 -29.15 -44.53 60.91
N LEU A 304 -27.91 -44.85 60.49
CA LEU A 304 -27.10 -45.89 61.15
C LEU A 304 -26.82 -45.57 62.63
N PRO A 305 -26.46 -44.34 63.03
CA PRO A 305 -26.25 -44.02 64.44
C PRO A 305 -27.48 -44.33 65.30
N ALA A 306 -28.67 -43.96 64.83
CA ALA A 306 -29.93 -44.24 65.53
C ALA A 306 -30.23 -45.75 65.58
N ALA A 307 -29.95 -46.48 64.50
CA ALA A 307 -30.09 -47.93 64.48
C ALA A 307 -29.11 -48.62 65.45
N VAL A 308 -27.86 -48.14 65.52
CA VAL A 308 -26.84 -48.64 66.46
C VAL A 308 -27.27 -48.38 67.91
N GLU A 309 -27.75 -47.18 68.24
CA GLU A 309 -28.28 -46.89 69.57
C GLU A 309 -29.45 -47.80 69.94
N ARG A 310 -30.36 -48.07 68.98
CA ARG A 310 -31.50 -48.96 69.19
C ARG A 310 -31.06 -50.40 69.47
N PHE A 311 -30.11 -50.92 68.69
CA PHE A 311 -29.56 -52.25 68.93
C PHE A 311 -28.78 -52.35 70.25
N GLN A 312 -28.06 -51.29 70.64
CA GLN A 312 -27.41 -51.23 71.95
C GLN A 312 -28.42 -51.27 73.10
N ALA A 313 -29.55 -50.56 72.97
CA ALA A 313 -30.64 -50.62 73.95
C ALA A 313 -31.30 -52.01 74.03
N GLU A 314 -31.54 -52.66 72.88
CA GLU A 314 -32.04 -54.04 72.85
C GLU A 314 -31.06 -55.02 73.50
N LEU A 315 -29.76 -54.91 73.21
CA LEU A 315 -28.72 -55.73 73.85
C LEU A 315 -28.68 -55.53 75.36
N ALA A 316 -28.80 -54.30 75.85
CA ALA A 316 -28.88 -54.02 77.29
C ALA A 316 -30.10 -54.71 77.92
N THR A 317 -31.24 -54.70 77.22
CA THR A 317 -32.48 -55.35 77.67
C THR A 317 -32.36 -56.88 77.67
N PHE A 318 -31.71 -57.47 76.66
CA PHE A 318 -31.43 -58.90 76.66
C PHE A 318 -30.47 -59.30 77.78
N ARG A 319 -29.48 -58.47 78.07
CA ARG A 319 -28.51 -58.72 79.14
C ARG A 319 -29.19 -58.77 80.51
N THR A 320 -30.07 -57.83 80.80
CA THR A 320 -30.85 -57.83 82.05
C THR A 320 -31.80 -59.02 82.12
N LEU A 321 -32.38 -59.47 81.00
CA LEU A 321 -33.20 -60.67 80.94
C LEU A 321 -32.39 -61.95 81.24
N VAL A 322 -31.19 -62.07 80.67
CA VAL A 322 -30.28 -63.19 80.94
C VAL A 322 -29.89 -63.21 82.42
N GLU A 323 -29.49 -62.07 82.98
CA GLU A 323 -29.17 -61.95 84.41
C GLU A 323 -30.36 -62.37 85.30
N ALA A 324 -31.58 -61.95 84.94
CA ALA A 324 -32.80 -62.36 85.66
C ALA A 324 -33.06 -63.87 85.56
N LYS A 325 -32.80 -64.49 84.39
CA LYS A 325 -32.93 -65.94 84.21
C LYS A 325 -31.85 -66.72 84.94
N ASP A 326 -30.63 -66.22 85.01
CA ASP A 326 -29.56 -66.82 85.81
C ASP A 326 -29.91 -66.78 87.30
N LEU A 327 -30.50 -65.68 87.77
CA LEU A 327 -31.00 -65.57 89.14
C LEU A 327 -32.13 -66.57 89.42
N GLU A 328 -33.06 -66.75 88.47
CA GLU A 328 -34.14 -67.74 88.53
C GLU A 328 -33.59 -69.17 88.58
N ILE A 329 -32.57 -69.49 87.76
CA ILE A 329 -31.87 -70.77 87.77
C ILE A 329 -31.19 -71.01 89.12
N HIS A 330 -30.51 -69.99 89.67
CA HIS A 330 -29.93 -70.07 91.01
C HIS A 330 -30.99 -70.37 92.08
N ARG A 331 -32.14 -69.68 92.02
CA ARG A 331 -33.25 -69.89 92.95
C ARG A 331 -33.84 -71.30 92.85
N LEU A 332 -34.02 -71.81 91.63
CA LEU A 332 -34.50 -73.17 91.40
C LEU A 332 -33.48 -74.21 91.90
N ASN A 333 -32.19 -73.95 91.74
CA ASN A 333 -31.13 -74.81 92.28
C ASN A 333 -31.12 -74.82 93.82
N GLU A 334 -31.33 -73.67 94.47
CA GLU A 334 -31.49 -73.61 95.94
C GLU A 334 -32.71 -74.39 96.43
N VAL A 335 -33.84 -74.29 95.72
CA VAL A 335 -35.06 -75.06 96.01
C VAL A 335 -34.79 -76.55 95.83
N ALA A 336 -34.13 -76.95 94.75
CA ALA A 336 -33.74 -78.34 94.51
C ALA A 336 -32.80 -78.87 95.60
N GLN A 337 -31.84 -78.06 96.06
CA GLN A 337 -31.00 -78.43 97.21
C GLN A 337 -31.79 -78.56 98.51
N ARG A 338 -32.74 -77.66 98.80
CA ARG A 338 -33.60 -77.77 99.99
C ARG A 338 -34.43 -79.06 99.97
N TYR A 339 -35.04 -79.38 98.84
CA TYR A 339 -35.74 -80.66 98.68
C TYR A 339 -34.79 -81.86 98.80
N GLY A 340 -33.55 -81.76 98.30
CA GLY A 340 -32.52 -82.79 98.50
C GLY A 340 -32.16 -83.02 99.98
N VAL A 341 -32.02 -81.93 100.75
CA VAL A 341 -31.75 -81.98 102.20
C VAL A 341 -32.95 -82.50 102.99
N GLU A 342 -34.18 -82.11 102.61
CA GLU A 342 -35.40 -82.69 103.18
C GLU A 342 -35.53 -84.18 102.87
N LEU A 343 -35.21 -84.62 101.65
CA LEU A 343 -35.20 -86.03 101.29
C LEU A 343 -34.20 -86.82 102.13
N GLN A 344 -32.98 -86.28 102.35
CA GLN A 344 -31.98 -86.90 103.22
C GLN A 344 -32.40 -86.91 104.70
N ARG A 345 -33.05 -85.85 105.20
CA ARG A 345 -33.65 -85.82 106.55
C ARG A 345 -34.78 -86.84 106.69
N MET A 346 -35.61 -86.99 105.67
CA MET A 346 -36.67 -87.99 105.62
C MET A 346 -36.08 -89.40 105.60
N GLN A 347 -34.99 -89.63 104.85
CA GLN A 347 -34.28 -90.90 104.78
C GLN A 347 -33.52 -91.28 106.07
N SER A 348 -33.16 -90.29 106.90
CA SER A 348 -32.39 -90.47 108.14
C SER A 348 -33.24 -90.48 109.42
N SER A 349 -34.55 -90.23 109.32
CA SER A 349 -35.46 -90.18 110.47
C SER A 349 -35.79 -91.55 111.07
N PHE A 350 -36.12 -91.57 112.37
CA PHE A 350 -36.42 -92.78 113.13
C PHE A 350 -37.65 -93.55 112.59
N SER A 351 -38.67 -92.84 112.09
CA SER A 351 -39.82 -93.46 111.41
C SER A 351 -39.44 -94.08 110.06
N TRP A 352 -38.46 -93.50 109.36
CA TRP A 352 -37.94 -94.08 108.11
C TRP A 352 -37.05 -95.31 108.36
N ARG A 353 -36.32 -95.35 109.46
CA ARG A 353 -35.58 -96.55 109.89
C ARG A 353 -36.51 -97.64 110.44
N LEU A 354 -37.59 -97.29 111.15
CA LEU A 354 -38.61 -98.25 111.63
C LEU A 354 -39.40 -98.92 110.50
N MET A 355 -39.66 -98.20 109.40
CA MET A 355 -40.42 -98.71 108.23
C MET A 355 -39.53 -99.47 107.21
N SER A 356 -38.28 -99.79 107.56
CA SER A 356 -37.39 -100.63 106.74
C SER A 356 -38.01 -102.00 106.38
N PRO A 357 -38.66 -102.74 107.30
CA PRO A 357 -39.27 -104.05 106.98
C PRO A 357 -40.45 -103.94 106.00
N PHE A 358 -41.18 -102.82 106.01
CA PHE A 358 -42.35 -102.60 105.14
C PHE A 358 -41.99 -102.10 103.72
N ARG A 359 -40.79 -101.53 103.53
CA ARG A 359 -40.32 -101.08 102.21
C ARG A 359 -39.77 -102.19 101.32
N ALA A 360 -39.27 -103.28 101.91
CA ALA A 360 -38.83 -104.45 101.17
C ALA A 360 -39.99 -105.12 100.39
N LEU A 361 -41.24 -104.88 100.79
CA LEU A 361 -42.45 -105.43 100.17
C LEU A 361 -42.99 -104.63 98.97
N ARG A 362 -42.46 -103.43 98.68
CA ARG A 362 -43.00 -102.53 97.63
C ARG A 362 -42.08 -102.33 96.41
N LYS A 363 -40.91 -102.97 96.35
CA LYS A 363 -40.10 -103.12 95.12
C LYS A 363 -40.59 -104.29 94.24
N LYS A 364 -41.91 -104.33 94.01
CA LYS A 364 -42.60 -105.13 92.99
C LYS A 364 -43.80 -104.33 92.48
N SER A 365 -43.52 -103.34 91.64
CA SER A 365 -44.40 -102.82 90.57
C SER A 365 -43.56 -101.94 89.66
#